data_AF-A0A6V8NT37-F1
#
_entry.id   AF-A0A6V8NT37-F1
#
_cell.length_a   1.000
_cell.length_b   1.000
_cell.length_c   1.000
_cell.angle_alpha   90.00
_cell.angle_beta   90.00
_cell.angle_gamma   90.00
#
_symmetry.space_group_name_H-M   'P 1'
#
loop_
_entity.id
_entity.type
_entity.pdbx_description
1 polymer ?
#
loop_
_entity_poly.entity_id
_entity_poly.type
_entity_poly.pdbx_seq_one_letter_code
_entity_poly.pdbx_strand_id
1 'polypeptide(L)'
;KVIAQFLNKKEEEVFTDYFGLNHFGWIKGVYVDGEDVLPSILELIKDLPDFERITRFPGEFSALIKMLPNPYLCYYYFKEEATKDLLRAERTRGEIVEEMNAKLFHSLREGSNPLSIYLDYIKEREASFMPGRLKGIALAEGEGYIDVALKVIKGLAKGDAEVAIVNTRNLTAISGLEEDNVVEVPTLFRKDFLRPLSAGKIPAESLA
;
A
#
# COMPACT_ATOMS: atom_id res chain seq x y z
N LYS A 1 -2.43 5.97 5.86
CA LYS A 1 -3.88 5.97 6.17
C LYS A 1 -4.32 4.85 7.10
N VAL A 2 -4.35 3.58 6.68
CA VAL A 2 -4.88 2.46 7.51
C VAL A 2 -4.22 2.37 8.88
N ILE A 3 -2.89 2.47 8.94
CA ILE A 3 -2.14 2.47 10.22
C ILE A 3 -2.53 3.66 11.10
N ALA A 4 -2.67 4.86 10.53
CA ALA A 4 -3.08 6.04 11.27
C ALA A 4 -4.50 5.91 11.84
N GLN A 5 -5.44 5.36 11.05
CA GLN A 5 -6.79 5.04 11.52
C GLN A 5 -6.78 4.00 12.65
N PHE A 6 -5.99 2.95 12.51
CA PHE A 6 -5.82 1.92 13.55
C PHE A 6 -5.29 2.52 14.87
N LEU A 7 -4.38 3.49 14.77
CA LEU A 7 -3.81 4.20 15.93
C LEU A 7 -4.68 5.38 16.42
N ASN A 8 -5.82 5.65 15.78
CA ASN A 8 -6.65 6.84 16.02
C ASN A 8 -5.85 8.16 15.97
N LYS A 9 -4.97 8.28 14.97
CA LYS A 9 -4.10 9.43 14.69
C LYS A 9 -4.40 9.99 13.30
N LYS A 10 -4.02 11.24 13.05
CA LYS A 10 -3.99 11.80 11.70
C LYS A 10 -2.85 11.20 10.90
N GLU A 11 -2.98 11.18 9.58
CA GLU A 11 -1.94 10.62 8.70
C GLU A 11 -0.60 11.35 8.84
N GLU A 12 -0.62 12.66 9.02
CA GLU A 12 0.55 13.51 9.22
C GLU A 12 1.31 13.26 10.53
N GLU A 13 0.67 12.60 11.51
CA GLU A 13 1.28 12.24 12.80
C GLU A 13 2.00 10.88 12.77
N VAL A 14 1.89 10.14 11.65
CA VAL A 14 2.43 8.78 11.51
C VAL A 14 3.47 8.73 10.41
N PHE A 15 4.70 8.39 10.76
CA PHE A 15 5.75 8.10 9.80
C PHE A 15 5.95 6.59 9.67
N THR A 16 5.89 6.08 8.44
CA THR A 16 6.16 4.66 8.14
C THR A 16 7.52 4.51 7.50
N ASP A 17 8.43 3.79 8.17
CA ASP A 17 9.72 3.42 7.60
C ASP A 17 9.51 2.22 6.66
N TYR A 18 9.39 2.55 5.37
CA TYR A 18 9.11 1.62 4.29
C TYR A 18 10.35 1.42 3.42
N PHE A 19 10.56 0.19 2.95
CA PHE A 19 11.62 -0.11 1.99
C PHE A 19 11.20 -1.21 1.03
N GLY A 20 11.72 -1.14 -0.20
CA GLY A 20 11.53 -2.17 -1.20
C GLY A 20 11.52 -1.62 -2.62
N LEU A 21 10.78 -2.30 -3.49
CA LEU A 21 10.44 -1.90 -4.84
C LEU A 21 8.92 -1.75 -4.93
N ASN A 22 8.44 -1.20 -6.05
CA ASN A 22 7.00 -1.18 -6.32
C ASN A 22 6.39 -2.58 -6.19
N HIS A 23 5.37 -2.71 -5.34
CA HIS A 23 4.69 -3.97 -5.00
C HIS A 23 5.59 -5.06 -4.36
N PHE A 24 6.79 -4.71 -3.92
CA PHE A 24 7.73 -5.65 -3.32
C PHE A 24 8.50 -4.95 -2.20
N GLY A 25 7.84 -4.77 -1.06
CA GLY A 25 8.44 -4.02 0.06
C GLY A 25 7.72 -4.24 1.38
N TRP A 26 8.28 -3.66 2.44
CA TRP A 26 7.84 -3.87 3.83
C TRP A 26 7.85 -2.57 4.60
N ILE A 27 6.94 -2.44 5.56
CA ILE A 27 7.04 -1.48 6.65
C ILE A 27 7.82 -2.16 7.79
N LYS A 28 8.96 -1.58 8.16
CA LYS A 28 9.83 -2.08 9.24
C LYS A 28 9.88 -1.18 10.46
N GLY A 29 9.18 -0.06 10.43
CA GLY A 29 9.00 0.82 11.58
C GLY A 29 7.77 1.70 11.38
N VAL A 30 7.10 2.02 12.49
CA VAL A 30 5.96 2.94 12.50
C VAL A 30 6.18 3.91 13.63
N TYR A 31 6.41 5.18 13.32
CA TYR A 31 6.79 6.18 14.30
C TYR A 31 5.65 7.16 14.54
N VAL A 32 5.33 7.37 15.80
CA VAL A 32 4.38 8.39 16.28
C VAL A 32 5.04 9.14 17.42
N ASP A 33 5.08 10.48 17.33
CA ASP A 33 5.72 11.33 18.34
C ASP A 33 7.19 10.94 18.66
N GLY A 34 7.87 10.34 17.68
CA GLY A 34 9.27 9.88 17.77
C GLY A 34 9.47 8.45 18.31
N GLU A 35 8.41 7.77 18.74
CA GLU A 35 8.46 6.40 19.26
C GLU A 35 8.07 5.38 18.20
N ASP A 36 8.82 4.28 18.09
CA ASP A 36 8.46 3.16 17.21
C ASP A 36 7.38 2.29 17.86
N VAL A 37 6.17 2.38 17.32
CA VAL A 37 4.98 1.66 17.77
C VAL A 37 4.71 0.37 16.99
N LEU A 38 5.53 0.04 15.98
CA LEU A 38 5.35 -1.18 15.20
C LEU A 38 5.33 -2.46 16.07
N PRO A 39 6.22 -2.65 17.06
CA PRO A 39 6.17 -3.84 17.93
C PRO A 39 4.81 -4.01 18.62
N SER A 40 4.22 -2.93 19.12
CA SER A 40 2.90 -2.95 19.75
C SER A 40 1.79 -3.28 18.76
N ILE A 41 1.87 -2.75 17.53
CA ILE A 41 0.94 -3.10 16.45
C ILE A 41 1.02 -4.61 16.16
N LEU A 42 2.23 -5.16 16.01
CA LEU A 42 2.46 -6.56 15.68
C LEU A 42 1.90 -7.51 16.76
N GLU A 43 2.08 -7.18 18.04
CA GLU A 43 1.50 -7.96 19.14
C GLU A 43 -0.04 -7.94 19.12
N LEU A 44 -0.64 -6.78 18.82
CA LEU A 44 -2.09 -6.66 18.72
C LEU A 44 -2.68 -7.45 17.56
N ILE A 45 -2.04 -7.40 16.38
CA ILE A 45 -2.57 -8.05 15.17
C ILE A 45 -2.33 -9.55 15.13
N LYS A 46 -1.39 -10.06 15.94
CA LYS A 46 -0.97 -11.46 15.93
C LYS A 46 -2.15 -12.43 16.01
N ASP A 47 -3.11 -12.11 16.86
CA ASP A 47 -4.30 -12.92 17.11
C ASP A 47 -5.58 -12.37 16.46
N LEU A 48 -5.48 -11.33 15.61
CA LEU A 48 -6.64 -10.72 14.93
C LEU A 48 -6.98 -11.45 13.63
N PRO A 49 -8.10 -12.20 13.55
CA PRO A 49 -8.46 -12.95 12.35
C PRO A 49 -8.78 -12.05 11.15
N ASP A 50 -9.22 -10.82 11.41
CA ASP A 50 -9.51 -9.84 10.36
C ASP A 50 -8.24 -9.21 9.76
N PHE A 51 -7.07 -9.35 10.42
CA PHE A 51 -5.82 -8.79 9.89
C PHE A 51 -5.42 -9.48 8.57
N GLU A 52 -5.44 -10.81 8.54
CA GLU A 52 -5.16 -11.59 7.34
C GLU A 52 -6.10 -11.25 6.19
N ARG A 53 -7.35 -10.93 6.52
CA ARG A 53 -8.35 -10.53 5.54
C ARG A 53 -7.98 -9.20 4.88
N ILE A 54 -7.38 -8.27 5.61
CA ILE A 54 -6.99 -6.95 5.10
C ILE A 54 -5.67 -7.03 4.33
N THR A 55 -4.69 -7.78 4.84
CA THR A 55 -3.30 -7.71 4.39
C THR A 55 -2.87 -8.87 3.50
N ARG A 56 -3.67 -9.95 3.43
CA ARG A 56 -3.30 -11.27 2.85
C ARG A 56 -2.27 -12.05 3.65
N PHE A 57 -1.91 -11.57 4.84
CA PHE A 57 -0.90 -12.20 5.69
C PHE A 57 -1.48 -12.48 7.08
N PRO A 58 -1.33 -13.71 7.60
CA PRO A 58 -1.61 -13.98 9.00
C PRO A 58 -0.89 -12.97 9.91
N GLY A 59 -1.57 -12.52 10.98
CA GLY A 59 -0.96 -11.62 11.95
C GLY A 59 0.31 -12.22 12.56
N GLU A 60 0.27 -13.52 12.85
CA GLU A 60 1.42 -14.30 13.30
C GLU A 60 2.63 -14.24 12.35
N PHE A 61 2.39 -14.22 11.03
CA PHE A 61 3.46 -14.13 10.04
C PHE A 61 4.14 -12.76 10.10
N SER A 62 3.34 -11.68 10.18
CA SER A 62 3.87 -10.32 10.31
C SER A 62 4.66 -10.14 11.61
N ALA A 63 4.18 -10.72 12.71
CA ALA A 63 4.88 -10.74 13.99
C ALA A 63 6.20 -11.52 13.92
N LEU A 64 6.22 -12.67 13.21
CA LEU A 64 7.40 -13.50 13.02
C LEU A 64 8.51 -12.75 12.27
N ILE A 65 8.19 -12.09 11.16
CA ILE A 65 9.16 -11.32 10.36
C ILE A 65 9.41 -9.91 10.92
N LYS A 66 8.68 -9.53 11.98
CA LYS A 66 8.74 -8.22 12.65
C LYS A 66 8.47 -7.02 11.73
N MET A 67 7.66 -7.22 10.69
CA MET A 67 7.40 -6.26 9.64
C MET A 67 5.98 -6.43 9.09
N LEU A 68 5.43 -5.38 8.48
CA LEU A 68 4.19 -5.46 7.71
C LEU A 68 4.53 -5.56 6.22
N PRO A 69 4.33 -6.72 5.57
CA PRO A 69 4.63 -6.90 4.15
C PRO A 69 3.61 -6.21 3.24
N ASN A 70 4.04 -5.75 2.07
CA ASN A 70 3.13 -5.37 0.99
C ASN A 70 2.27 -6.58 0.59
N PRO A 71 0.94 -6.43 0.41
CA PRO A 71 0.05 -7.54 0.06
C PRO A 71 0.46 -8.36 -1.18
N TYR A 72 1.19 -7.76 -2.13
CA TYR A 72 1.69 -8.48 -3.33
C TYR A 72 2.78 -9.51 -3.01
N LEU A 73 3.44 -9.42 -1.85
CA LEU A 73 4.40 -10.43 -1.42
C LEU A 73 3.74 -11.79 -1.19
N CYS A 74 2.41 -11.88 -1.12
CA CYS A 74 1.71 -13.17 -1.02
C CYS A 74 2.01 -14.09 -2.22
N TYR A 75 2.33 -13.54 -3.40
CA TYR A 75 2.75 -14.32 -4.56
C TYR A 75 4.14 -14.96 -4.40
N TYR A 76 4.93 -14.49 -3.44
CA TYR A 76 6.26 -15.01 -3.11
C TYR A 76 6.18 -15.96 -1.92
N TYR A 77 5.66 -15.49 -0.77
CA TYR A 77 5.57 -16.29 0.45
C TYR A 77 4.53 -17.41 0.38
N PHE A 78 3.40 -17.18 -0.30
CA PHE A 78 2.29 -18.13 -0.40
C PHE A 78 2.02 -18.53 -1.86
N LYS A 79 3.09 -18.69 -2.63
CA LYS A 79 3.05 -18.95 -4.08
C LYS A 79 2.08 -20.07 -4.47
N GLU A 80 2.14 -21.21 -3.78
CA GLU A 80 1.31 -22.37 -4.11
C GLU A 80 -0.18 -22.07 -3.95
N GLU A 81 -0.57 -21.44 -2.83
CA GLU A 81 -1.97 -21.13 -2.54
C GLU A 81 -2.48 -20.04 -3.48
N ALA A 82 -1.70 -18.98 -3.68
CA ALA A 82 -2.01 -17.93 -4.65
C ALA A 82 -2.19 -18.49 -6.07
N THR A 83 -1.36 -19.47 -6.48
CA THR A 83 -1.48 -20.12 -7.79
C THR A 83 -2.75 -20.96 -7.89
N LYS A 84 -3.09 -21.74 -6.85
CA LYS A 84 -4.33 -22.53 -6.83
C LYS A 84 -5.56 -21.63 -6.93
N ASP A 85 -5.58 -20.52 -6.21
CA ASP A 85 -6.69 -19.57 -6.24
C ASP A 85 -6.86 -18.94 -7.62
N LEU A 86 -5.75 -18.55 -8.26
CA LEU A 86 -5.77 -18.03 -9.63
C LEU A 86 -6.29 -19.07 -10.65
N LEU A 87 -5.89 -20.34 -10.51
CA LEU A 87 -6.33 -21.41 -11.42
C LEU A 87 -7.79 -21.84 -11.20
N ARG A 88 -8.32 -21.64 -9.99
CA ARG A 88 -9.73 -21.92 -9.65
C ARG A 88 -10.67 -20.78 -10.00
N ALA A 89 -10.15 -19.57 -10.22
CA ALA A 89 -10.97 -18.41 -10.53
C ALA A 89 -11.68 -18.62 -11.88
N GLU A 90 -13.01 -18.52 -11.89
CA GLU A 90 -13.81 -18.63 -13.11
C GLU A 90 -13.51 -17.52 -14.12
N ARG A 91 -13.02 -16.38 -13.63
CA ARG A 91 -12.70 -15.19 -14.41
C ARG A 91 -11.40 -14.59 -13.94
N THR A 92 -10.62 -14.10 -14.88
CA THR A 92 -9.44 -13.29 -14.61
C THR A 92 -9.83 -11.91 -14.10
N ARG A 93 -8.91 -11.25 -13.39
CA ARG A 93 -9.11 -9.85 -12.99
C ARG A 93 -9.29 -8.92 -14.19
N GLY A 94 -8.64 -9.22 -15.31
CA GLY A 94 -8.76 -8.46 -16.56
C GLY A 94 -10.20 -8.45 -17.08
N GLU A 95 -10.82 -9.63 -17.19
CA GLU A 95 -12.21 -9.78 -17.67
C GLU A 95 -13.22 -9.12 -16.72
N ILE A 96 -12.97 -9.17 -15.40
CA ILE A 96 -13.80 -8.48 -14.41
C ILE A 96 -13.72 -6.96 -14.64
N VAL A 97 -12.50 -6.40 -14.72
CA VAL A 97 -12.30 -4.96 -14.90
C VAL A 97 -12.83 -4.47 -16.26
N GLU A 98 -12.70 -5.27 -17.31
CA GLU A 98 -13.26 -4.96 -18.62
C GLU A 98 -14.77 -4.77 -18.55
N GLU A 99 -15.49 -5.72 -17.94
CA GLU A 99 -16.95 -5.63 -17.79
C GLU A 99 -17.35 -4.42 -16.94
N MET A 100 -16.65 -4.18 -15.82
CA MET A 100 -16.91 -3.03 -14.96
C MET A 100 -16.68 -1.70 -15.69
N ASN A 101 -15.64 -1.61 -16.51
CA ASN A 101 -15.36 -0.41 -17.31
C ASN A 101 -16.44 -0.19 -18.37
N ALA A 102 -16.89 -1.25 -19.04
CA ALA A 102 -17.98 -1.15 -20.02
C ALA A 102 -19.26 -0.60 -19.38
N LYS A 103 -19.61 -1.08 -18.18
CA LYS A 103 -20.74 -0.55 -17.38
C LYS A 103 -20.53 0.91 -17.00
N LEU A 104 -19.35 1.27 -16.49
CA LEU A 104 -19.01 2.66 -16.13
C LEU A 104 -19.22 3.61 -17.32
N PHE A 105 -18.62 3.30 -18.48
CA PHE A 105 -18.70 4.18 -19.65
C PHE A 105 -20.11 4.26 -20.23
N HIS A 106 -20.91 3.20 -20.13
CA HIS A 106 -22.33 3.27 -20.47
C HIS A 106 -23.09 4.21 -19.51
N SER A 107 -22.96 4.01 -18.20
CA SER A 107 -23.62 4.84 -17.19
C SER A 107 -23.22 6.32 -17.29
N LEU A 108 -21.94 6.63 -17.56
CA LEU A 108 -21.48 8.00 -17.74
C LEU A 108 -22.05 8.69 -18.97
N ARG A 109 -22.41 7.94 -20.02
CA ARG A 109 -23.03 8.51 -21.24
C ARG A 109 -24.50 8.84 -21.03
N GLU A 110 -25.22 7.99 -20.32
CA GLU A 110 -26.68 8.11 -20.12
C GLU A 110 -27.04 8.95 -18.87
N GLY A 111 -26.14 9.01 -17.90
CA GLY A 111 -26.41 9.59 -16.59
C GLY A 111 -26.19 11.10 -16.50
N SER A 112 -26.96 11.74 -15.62
CA SER A 112 -26.86 13.19 -15.36
C SER A 112 -25.90 13.57 -14.22
N ASN A 113 -25.42 12.60 -13.43
CA ASN A 113 -24.51 12.82 -12.31
C ASN A 113 -23.22 11.96 -12.44
N PRO A 114 -22.23 12.42 -13.22
CA PRO A 114 -21.02 11.65 -13.50
C PRO A 114 -20.17 11.37 -12.25
N LEU A 115 -20.18 12.28 -11.27
CA LEU A 115 -19.41 12.12 -10.03
C LEU A 115 -19.95 10.94 -9.20
N SER A 116 -21.26 10.88 -8.98
CA SER A 116 -21.87 9.76 -8.23
C SER A 116 -21.61 8.42 -8.93
N ILE A 117 -21.78 8.39 -10.25
CA ILE A 117 -21.52 7.19 -11.07
C ILE A 117 -20.08 6.70 -10.90
N TYR A 118 -19.12 7.62 -10.94
CA TYR A 118 -17.71 7.28 -10.77
C TYR A 118 -17.41 6.77 -9.35
N LEU A 119 -17.94 7.42 -8.32
CA LEU A 119 -17.76 7.00 -6.93
C LEU A 119 -18.36 5.61 -6.66
N ASP A 120 -19.54 5.32 -7.21
CA ASP A 120 -20.16 4.00 -7.12
C ASP A 120 -19.31 2.92 -7.82
N TYR A 121 -18.78 3.23 -9.00
CA TYR A 121 -17.84 2.35 -9.71
C TYR A 121 -16.57 2.07 -8.90
N ILE A 122 -15.95 3.09 -8.28
CA ILE A 122 -14.75 2.90 -7.46
C ILE A 122 -15.07 1.96 -6.30
N LYS A 123 -16.17 2.20 -5.58
CA LYS A 123 -16.62 1.35 -4.48
C LYS A 123 -16.82 -0.11 -4.91
N GLU A 124 -17.45 -0.34 -6.07
CA GLU A 124 -17.61 -1.69 -6.63
C GLU A 124 -16.27 -2.32 -7.03
N ARG A 125 -15.37 -1.53 -7.64
CA ARG A 125 -14.06 -1.99 -8.13
C ARG A 125 -13.15 -2.42 -6.99
N GLU A 126 -13.20 -1.72 -5.87
CA GLU A 126 -12.45 -2.07 -4.66
C GLU A 126 -13.00 -3.34 -4.03
N ALA A 127 -14.33 -3.44 -3.91
CA ALA A 127 -14.97 -4.66 -3.42
C ALA A 127 -14.65 -5.90 -4.26
N SER A 128 -14.39 -5.74 -5.56
CA SER A 128 -14.06 -6.84 -6.48
C SER A 128 -12.56 -7.18 -6.57
N PHE A 129 -11.66 -6.36 -6.00
CA PHE A 129 -10.22 -6.64 -5.96
C PHE A 129 -9.87 -7.82 -5.03
N MET A 130 -10.85 -8.31 -4.27
CA MET A 130 -10.72 -9.36 -3.27
C MET A 130 -11.71 -10.51 -3.52
N PRO A 131 -11.39 -11.52 -4.35
CA PRO A 131 -12.16 -12.76 -4.44
C PRO A 131 -11.94 -13.60 -3.16
N GLY A 132 -12.99 -14.22 -2.62
CA GLY A 132 -12.95 -14.99 -1.36
C GLY A 132 -13.64 -14.29 -0.18
N ARG A 133 -13.38 -14.72 1.08
CA ARG A 133 -14.05 -14.33 2.36
C ARG A 133 -13.94 -12.83 2.76
N LEU A 134 -14.01 -11.90 1.80
CA LEU A 134 -13.61 -10.49 1.91
C LEU A 134 -14.70 -9.49 1.50
N LYS A 135 -15.97 -9.91 1.45
CA LYS A 135 -17.09 -8.95 1.41
C LYS A 135 -17.09 -8.13 2.71
N GLY A 136 -16.76 -6.84 2.62
CA GLY A 136 -17.05 -5.86 3.68
C GLY A 136 -15.87 -5.03 4.17
N ILE A 137 -14.64 -5.32 3.75
CA ILE A 137 -13.52 -4.41 4.02
C ILE A 137 -13.47 -3.43 2.87
N ALA A 138 -14.23 -2.34 3.01
CA ALA A 138 -13.94 -1.14 2.25
C ALA A 138 -12.53 -0.73 2.71
N LEU A 139 -11.51 -1.01 1.89
CA LEU A 139 -10.33 -0.16 1.87
C LEU A 139 -10.89 1.22 1.54
N ALA A 140 -11.18 1.99 2.58
CA ALA A 140 -11.73 3.31 2.43
C ALA A 140 -10.75 4.10 1.56
N GLU A 141 -11.26 4.54 0.42
CA GLU A 141 -10.65 5.46 -0.53
C GLU A 141 -9.59 4.86 -1.45
N GLY A 142 -10.05 4.46 -2.64
CA GLY A 142 -9.27 4.15 -3.84
C GLY A 142 -8.48 5.32 -4.42
N GLU A 143 -8.13 6.28 -3.58
CA GLU A 143 -7.44 7.50 -3.91
C GLU A 143 -6.13 7.67 -3.13
N GLY A 144 -5.61 6.62 -2.48
CA GLY A 144 -4.26 6.66 -1.91
C GLY A 144 -3.20 7.16 -2.92
N TYR A 145 -3.39 6.84 -4.20
CA TYR A 145 -2.57 7.37 -5.30
C TYR A 145 -2.75 8.89 -5.51
N ILE A 146 -3.98 9.40 -5.48
CA ILE A 146 -4.26 10.83 -5.69
C ILE A 146 -3.67 11.65 -4.55
N ASP A 147 -3.78 11.18 -3.30
CA ASP A 147 -3.19 11.89 -2.16
C ASP A 147 -1.67 11.92 -2.22
N VAL A 148 -1.03 10.81 -2.60
CA VAL A 148 0.43 10.79 -2.83
C VAL A 148 0.81 11.75 -3.96
N ALA A 149 0.09 11.72 -5.09
CA ALA A 149 0.35 12.63 -6.21
C ALA A 149 0.20 14.10 -5.79
N LEU A 150 -0.85 14.43 -5.04
CA LEU A 150 -1.09 15.79 -4.53
C LEU A 150 -0.01 16.21 -3.52
N LYS A 151 0.45 15.32 -2.63
CA LYS A 151 1.58 15.59 -1.71
C LYS A 151 2.85 15.93 -2.48
N VAL A 152 3.18 15.14 -3.51
CA VAL A 152 4.35 15.40 -4.36
C VAL A 152 4.22 16.75 -5.08
N ILE A 153 3.07 17.02 -5.73
CA ILE A 153 2.83 18.29 -6.42
C ILE A 153 2.92 19.47 -5.45
N LYS A 154 2.33 19.37 -4.25
CA LYS A 154 2.38 20.42 -3.22
C LYS A 154 3.81 20.67 -2.76
N GLY A 155 4.58 19.63 -2.43
CA GLY A 155 5.96 19.77 -1.97
C GLY A 155 6.87 20.42 -3.02
N LEU A 156 6.69 20.07 -4.29
CA LEU A 156 7.43 20.68 -5.41
C LEU A 156 6.97 22.12 -5.72
N ALA A 157 5.70 22.46 -5.49
CA ALA A 157 5.16 23.77 -5.84
C ALA A 157 5.26 24.83 -4.73
N LYS A 158 5.01 24.46 -3.46
CA LYS A 158 4.77 25.41 -2.36
C LYS A 158 5.97 25.65 -1.43
N GLY A 159 7.07 24.90 -1.60
CA GLY A 159 8.30 25.07 -0.80
C GLY A 159 8.25 24.42 0.59
N ASP A 160 7.05 24.12 1.11
CA ASP A 160 6.89 23.28 2.29
C ASP A 160 7.44 21.87 2.03
N ALA A 161 8.03 21.29 3.07
CA ALA A 161 8.57 19.94 3.00
C ALA A 161 7.43 18.93 3.08
N GLU A 162 7.35 18.02 2.11
CA GLU A 162 6.41 16.91 2.10
C GLU A 162 7.17 15.59 2.06
N VAL A 163 6.63 14.55 2.70
CA VAL A 163 7.18 13.19 2.62
C VAL A 163 6.12 12.26 2.06
N ALA A 164 6.51 11.49 1.04
CA ALA A 164 5.69 10.43 0.49
C ALA A 164 6.56 9.23 0.10
N ILE A 165 5.99 8.03 0.17
CA ILE A 165 6.62 6.82 -0.36
C ILE A 165 6.44 6.84 -1.88
N VAL A 166 7.55 6.88 -2.62
CA VAL A 166 7.53 6.89 -4.09
C VAL A 166 8.64 6.02 -4.67
N ASN A 167 8.52 5.75 -5.96
CA ASN A 167 9.60 5.18 -6.74
C ASN A 167 10.60 6.27 -7.13
N THR A 168 11.86 6.08 -6.78
CA THR A 168 12.96 7.03 -7.03
C THR A 168 14.28 6.28 -7.23
N ARG A 169 15.32 6.98 -7.68
CA ARG A 169 16.68 6.41 -7.70
C ARG A 169 17.13 6.16 -6.26
N ASN A 170 17.71 5.00 -6.02
CA ASN A 170 18.15 4.57 -4.69
C ASN A 170 19.10 5.59 -4.06
N LEU A 171 20.06 6.10 -4.84
CA LEU A 171 21.21 6.82 -4.31
C LEU A 171 21.88 5.97 -3.21
N THR A 172 21.60 6.26 -1.95
CA THR A 172 22.10 5.49 -0.80
C THR A 172 20.98 5.11 0.17
N ALA A 173 19.72 5.11 -0.29
CA ALA A 173 18.55 4.87 0.55
C ALA A 173 18.52 3.44 1.12
N ILE A 174 18.60 2.45 0.24
CA ILE A 174 18.69 1.03 0.59
C ILE A 174 20.14 0.58 0.39
N SER A 175 20.78 0.19 1.48
CA SER A 175 22.14 -0.34 1.48
C SER A 175 22.19 -1.71 0.78
N GLY A 176 23.12 -1.87 -0.15
CA GLY A 176 23.32 -3.11 -0.92
C GLY A 176 22.65 -3.12 -2.29
N LEU A 177 21.90 -2.08 -2.65
CA LEU A 177 21.43 -1.84 -4.02
C LEU A 177 22.27 -0.74 -4.67
N GLU A 178 22.42 -0.80 -6.00
CA GLU A 178 23.18 0.21 -6.75
C GLU A 178 22.48 1.58 -6.72
N GLU A 179 23.26 2.67 -6.85
CA GLU A 179 22.73 4.03 -6.70
C GLU A 179 21.65 4.40 -7.73
N ASP A 180 21.73 3.81 -8.92
CA ASP A 180 20.84 4.08 -10.04
C ASP A 180 19.60 3.18 -10.08
N ASN A 181 19.52 2.17 -9.19
CA ASN A 181 18.38 1.29 -9.10
C ASN A 181 17.14 2.07 -8.67
N VAL A 182 15.99 1.74 -9.27
CA VAL A 182 14.71 2.32 -8.83
C VAL A 182 14.21 1.54 -7.62
N VAL A 183 13.95 2.26 -6.53
CA VAL A 183 13.45 1.72 -5.26
C VAL A 183 12.20 2.49 -4.82
N GLU A 184 11.37 1.86 -4.00
CA GLU A 184 10.19 2.47 -3.39
C GLU A 184 10.46 2.76 -1.91
N VAL A 185 10.68 4.03 -1.56
CA VAL A 185 11.08 4.48 -0.22
C VAL A 185 10.45 5.83 0.14
N PRO A 186 10.33 6.17 1.43
CA PRO A 186 10.01 7.53 1.87
C PRO A 186 10.98 8.54 1.25
N THR A 187 10.44 9.57 0.62
CA THR A 187 11.20 10.60 -0.08
C THR A 187 10.73 11.96 0.37
N LEU A 188 11.68 12.82 0.73
CA LEU A 188 11.45 14.23 1.02
C LEU A 188 11.34 15.01 -0.29
N PHE A 189 10.28 15.78 -0.44
CA PHE A 189 10.04 16.70 -1.54
C PHE A 189 10.09 18.14 -1.04
N ARG A 190 10.88 18.96 -1.74
CA ARG A 190 10.86 20.42 -1.65
C ARG A 190 10.94 21.01 -3.05
N LYS A 191 10.68 22.31 -3.16
CA LYS A 191 10.70 23.06 -4.42
C LYS A 191 11.93 22.79 -5.30
N ASP A 192 13.12 22.75 -4.69
CA ASP A 192 14.38 22.69 -5.44
C ASP A 192 15.01 21.29 -5.48
N PHE A 193 14.51 20.34 -4.71
CA PHE A 193 15.09 19.00 -4.63
C PHE A 193 14.10 17.94 -4.14
N LEU A 194 14.41 16.70 -4.50
CA LEU A 194 13.85 15.51 -3.87
C LEU A 194 15.01 14.68 -3.29
N ARG A 195 14.81 14.09 -2.12
CA ARG A 195 15.82 13.25 -1.45
C ARG A 195 15.17 11.99 -0.87
N PRO A 196 15.50 10.80 -1.37
CA PRO A 196 15.08 9.58 -0.68
C PRO A 196 15.70 9.54 0.70
N LEU A 197 14.91 9.11 1.68
CA LEU A 197 15.36 8.94 3.05
C LEU A 197 16.09 7.60 3.19
N SER A 198 17.04 7.53 4.12
CA SER A 198 17.78 6.30 4.37
C SER A 198 16.86 5.25 4.98
N ALA A 199 16.70 4.13 4.27
CA ALA A 199 16.04 2.92 4.73
C ALA A 199 17.05 1.87 5.24
N GLY A 200 18.36 2.15 5.20
CA GLY A 200 19.39 1.28 5.77
C GLY A 200 19.52 -0.08 5.06
N LYS A 201 19.93 -1.10 5.81
CA LYS A 201 20.13 -2.46 5.29
C LYS A 201 18.81 -3.22 5.19
N ILE A 202 18.71 -4.07 4.17
CA ILE A 202 17.62 -5.04 4.02
C ILE A 202 17.67 -6.03 5.20
N PRO A 203 16.62 -6.10 6.05
CA PRO A 203 16.53 -7.09 7.12
C PRO A 203 16.52 -8.51 6.55
N ALA A 204 17.27 -9.44 7.15
CA ALA A 204 17.38 -10.81 6.65
C ALA A 204 16.03 -11.54 6.67
N GLU A 205 15.19 -11.21 7.64
CA GLU A 205 13.83 -11.72 7.83
C GLU A 205 12.90 -11.37 6.66
N SER A 206 13.21 -10.34 5.85
CA SER A 206 12.44 -9.99 4.66
C SER A 206 12.69 -10.93 3.48
N LEU A 207 13.80 -11.68 3.49
CA LEU A 207 14.22 -12.58 2.41
C LEU A 207 14.04 -14.06 2.76
N ALA A 208 13.44 -14.35 3.92
CA ALA A 208 13.28 -15.69 4.48
C ALA A 208 12.16 -16.50 3.81
#